data_AF-A0A969C065-F1
#
_entry.id   AF-A0A969C065-F1
#
_cell.length_a   1.000
_cell.length_b   1.000
_cell.length_c   1.000
_cell.angle_alpha   90.00
_cell.angle_beta   90.00
_cell.angle_gamma   90.00
#
_symmetry.space_group_name_H-M   'P 1'
#
loop_
_entity.id
_entity.type
_entity.pdbx_description
1 polymer ?
#
loop_
_entity_poly.entity_id
_entity_poly.type
_entity_poly.pdbx_seq_one_letter_code
_entity_poly.pdbx_strand_id
1 'polypeptide(L)'
;MPAQVLSGTISDQPTTTYNVKLQNNSKPYEFSGLPAGKTEIIAINNAIRGSKALIENDFSSDRLRDNARQYNILHLATHGYFELGQPENSFLLFSQPDSQGKNYASITDIRKWKLRDIDLVTLSACQTAVAPKTG
;
A
#
# COMPACT_ATOMS: atom_id res chain seq x y z
N MET A 1 -13.81 16.87 -11.17
CA MET A 1 -12.56 16.78 -11.96
C MET A 1 -12.59 15.46 -12.74
N PRO A 2 -11.91 15.32 -13.88
CA PRO A 2 -11.76 14.01 -14.52
C PRO A 2 -11.03 13.06 -13.55
N ALA A 3 -11.35 11.77 -13.62
CA ALA A 3 -10.69 10.76 -12.79
C ALA A 3 -9.19 10.72 -13.09
N GLN A 4 -8.38 10.79 -12.04
CA GLN A 4 -6.93 10.66 -12.09
C GLN A 4 -6.49 9.77 -10.94
N VAL A 5 -5.77 8.70 -11.26
CA VAL A 5 -5.39 7.69 -10.28
C VAL A 5 -3.93 7.87 -9.87
N LEU A 6 -3.69 7.99 -8.57
CA LEU A 6 -2.38 7.67 -8.00
C LEU A 6 -2.39 6.20 -7.63
N SER A 7 -1.53 5.41 -8.25
CA SER A 7 -1.45 3.97 -8.00
C SER A 7 -0.08 3.57 -7.45
N GLY A 8 -0.03 2.58 -6.56
CA GLY A 8 1.21 2.12 -5.94
C GLY A 8 1.30 0.60 -5.79
N THR A 9 2.43 -0.01 -6.18
CA THR A 9 2.69 -1.46 -6.02
C THR A 9 4.09 -1.75 -5.52
N ILE A 10 4.18 -2.83 -4.75
CA ILE A 10 5.45 -3.50 -4.42
C ILE A 10 5.96 -4.33 -5.62
N SER A 11 7.14 -4.96 -5.47
CA SER A 11 7.77 -5.81 -6.49
C SER A 11 6.83 -6.88 -7.03
N ASP A 12 6.90 -7.12 -8.33
CA ASP A 12 6.21 -8.22 -9.02
C ASP A 12 6.98 -9.55 -8.94
N GLN A 13 8.21 -9.55 -8.43
CA GLN A 13 8.98 -10.77 -8.29
C GLN A 13 8.53 -11.51 -7.02
N PRO A 14 7.96 -12.73 -7.12
CA PRO A 14 7.49 -13.48 -5.96
C PRO A 14 8.63 -13.89 -5.01
N THR A 15 9.87 -13.88 -5.50
CA THR A 15 11.09 -14.11 -4.70
C THR A 15 11.53 -12.88 -3.91
N THR A 16 11.02 -11.69 -4.21
CA THR A 16 11.29 -10.50 -3.38
C THR A 16 10.56 -10.65 -2.05
N THR A 17 11.29 -10.50 -0.96
CA THR A 17 10.76 -10.61 0.40
C THR A 17 10.78 -9.25 1.08
N TYR A 18 9.70 -8.91 1.76
CA TYR A 18 9.54 -7.72 2.58
C TYR A 18 9.31 -8.10 4.03
N ASN A 19 10.07 -7.45 4.92
CA ASN A 19 9.96 -7.66 6.36
C ASN A 19 9.37 -6.42 7.02
N VAL A 20 8.34 -6.61 7.85
CA VAL A 20 7.76 -5.54 8.68
C VAL A 20 7.95 -5.90 10.13
N LYS A 21 8.69 -5.06 10.87
CA LYS A 21 8.88 -5.18 12.31
C LYS A 21 8.12 -4.09 13.04
N LEU A 22 7.04 -4.47 13.72
CA LEU A 22 6.31 -3.58 14.62
C LEU A 22 7.06 -3.47 15.96
N GLN A 23 6.97 -2.31 16.61
CA GLN A 23 7.73 -2.04 17.85
C GLN A 23 7.41 -3.05 18.98
N ASN A 24 6.18 -3.57 19.01
CA ASN A 24 5.70 -4.47 20.07
C ASN A 24 5.77 -5.96 19.67
N ASN A 25 6.35 -6.31 18.51
CA ASN A 25 6.42 -7.69 18.05
C ASN A 25 7.88 -8.18 17.96
N SER A 26 8.16 -9.30 18.61
CA SER A 26 9.47 -9.95 18.62
C SER A 26 9.82 -10.60 17.27
N LYS A 27 8.82 -10.94 16.44
CA LYS A 27 9.01 -11.57 15.13
C LYS A 27 8.54 -10.63 14.00
N PRO A 28 9.30 -10.51 12.89
CA PRO A 28 8.85 -9.74 11.74
C PRO A 28 7.71 -10.48 11.03
N TYR A 29 6.83 -9.70 10.41
CA TYR A 29 5.90 -10.21 9.40
C TYR A 29 6.62 -10.25 8.06
N GLU A 30 6.57 -11.39 7.38
CA GLU A 30 7.22 -11.61 6.09
C GLU A 30 6.18 -11.66 4.97
N PHE A 31 6.44 -10.96 3.86
CA PHE A 31 5.57 -10.90 2.71
C PHE A 31 6.38 -11.08 1.42
N SER A 32 5.81 -11.78 0.44
CA SER A 32 6.38 -11.89 -0.90
C SER A 32 5.94 -10.74 -1.81
N GLY A 33 6.64 -10.53 -2.93
CA GLY A 33 6.14 -9.70 -4.03
C GLY A 33 4.78 -10.15 -4.57
N LEU A 34 4.14 -9.28 -5.36
CA LEU A 34 2.83 -9.46 -5.97
C LEU A 34 2.97 -9.59 -7.49
N PRO A 35 3.02 -10.81 -8.08
CA PRO A 35 3.24 -11.01 -9.52
C PRO A 35 2.32 -10.23 -10.46
N ALA A 36 1.09 -9.97 -10.03
CA ALA A 36 0.11 -9.22 -10.83
C ALA A 36 0.12 -7.70 -10.57
N GLY A 37 0.77 -7.22 -9.49
CA GLY A 37 0.62 -5.83 -9.03
C GLY A 37 1.12 -4.79 -10.04
N LYS A 38 2.28 -5.06 -10.67
CA LYS A 38 2.82 -4.19 -11.72
C LYS A 38 1.94 -4.17 -12.97
N THR A 39 1.48 -5.33 -13.42
CA THR A 39 0.56 -5.47 -14.56
C THR A 39 -0.74 -4.70 -14.33
N GLU A 40 -1.34 -4.85 -13.14
CA GLU A 40 -2.56 -4.15 -12.73
C GLU A 40 -2.39 -2.63 -12.79
N ILE A 41 -1.32 -2.11 -12.22
CA ILE A 41 -1.08 -0.66 -12.14
C ILE A 41 -0.75 -0.04 -13.50
N ILE A 42 0.02 -0.74 -14.33
CA ILE A 42 0.29 -0.30 -15.70
C ILE A 42 -1.01 -0.24 -16.50
N ALA A 43 -1.91 -1.23 -16.33
CA ALA A 43 -3.20 -1.22 -17.01
C ALA A 43 -4.07 -0.02 -16.59
N ILE A 44 -4.11 0.32 -15.30
CA ILE A 44 -4.82 1.51 -14.79
C ILE A 44 -4.25 2.79 -15.43
N ASN A 45 -2.93 2.94 -15.42
CA ASN A 45 -2.27 4.15 -15.92
C ASN A 45 -2.49 4.35 -17.43
N ASN A 46 -2.58 3.26 -18.20
CA ASN A 46 -2.88 3.30 -19.62
C ASN A 46 -4.37 3.61 -19.90
N ALA A 47 -5.27 3.14 -19.04
CA ALA A 47 -6.72 3.34 -19.20
C ALA A 47 -7.17 4.75 -18.80
N ILE A 48 -6.53 5.35 -17.80
CA ILE A 48 -6.96 6.62 -17.19
C ILE A 48 -5.88 7.69 -17.37
N ARG A 49 -6.10 8.61 -18.33
CA ARG A 49 -5.19 9.72 -18.62
C ARG A 49 -4.95 10.61 -17.40
N GLY A 50 -3.71 11.07 -17.23
CA GLY A 50 -3.32 11.91 -16.10
C GLY A 50 -3.04 11.13 -14.80
N SER A 51 -3.12 9.81 -14.83
CA SER A 51 -2.74 8.95 -13.69
C SER A 51 -1.21 8.87 -13.52
N LYS A 52 -0.78 8.39 -12.35
CA LYS A 52 0.62 8.15 -12.01
C LYS A 52 0.76 6.85 -11.25
N ALA A 53 1.74 6.05 -11.67
CA ALA A 53 2.16 4.83 -11.01
C ALA A 53 3.43 5.06 -10.18
N LEU A 54 3.42 4.59 -8.93
CA LEU A 54 4.57 4.44 -8.05
C LEU A 54 4.90 2.94 -7.99
N ILE A 55 6.01 2.51 -8.58
CA ILE A 55 6.36 1.10 -8.72
C ILE A 55 7.69 0.85 -8.05
N GLU A 56 7.78 -0.23 -7.26
CA GLU A 56 9.04 -0.72 -6.67
C GLU A 56 9.83 0.40 -5.95
N ASN A 57 10.87 0.95 -6.57
CA ASN A 57 11.74 1.98 -5.99
C ASN A 57 11.06 3.35 -5.80
N ASP A 58 9.88 3.57 -6.38
CA ASP A 58 9.13 4.81 -6.21
C ASP A 58 8.00 4.70 -5.17
N PHE A 59 7.74 3.49 -4.65
CA PHE A 59 6.59 3.23 -3.78
C PHE A 59 6.98 3.24 -2.30
N SER A 60 6.95 4.45 -1.72
CA SER A 60 7.05 4.71 -0.27
C SER A 60 5.84 5.50 0.24
N SER A 61 5.62 5.48 1.56
CA SER A 61 4.52 6.21 2.19
C SER A 61 4.67 7.73 2.00
N ASP A 62 5.89 8.27 2.00
CA ASP A 62 6.18 9.68 1.72
C ASP A 62 5.81 10.04 0.28
N ARG A 63 6.29 9.28 -0.71
CA ARG A 63 6.01 9.55 -2.13
C ARG A 63 4.51 9.50 -2.40
N LEU A 64 3.80 8.55 -1.81
CA LEU A 64 2.35 8.48 -1.92
C LEU A 64 1.69 9.74 -1.36
N ARG A 65 2.04 10.16 -0.13
CA ARG A 65 1.47 11.35 0.51
C ARG A 65 1.77 12.64 -0.25
N ASP A 66 2.99 12.79 -0.76
CA ASP A 66 3.42 13.98 -1.50
C ASP A 66 2.64 14.16 -2.81
N ASN A 67 2.28 13.04 -3.46
CA ASN A 67 1.53 13.07 -4.70
C ASN A 67 0.01 13.11 -4.48
N ALA A 68 -0.50 12.56 -3.37
CA ALA A 68 -1.94 12.33 -3.15
C ALA A 68 -2.85 13.55 -3.39
N ARG A 69 -2.36 14.78 -3.20
CA ARG A 69 -3.15 16.01 -3.40
C ARG A 69 -3.45 16.33 -4.88
N GLN A 70 -2.76 15.69 -5.82
CA GLN A 70 -2.92 15.93 -7.25
C GLN A 70 -3.87 14.93 -7.93
N TYR A 71 -4.36 13.94 -7.18
CA TYR A 71 -5.17 12.84 -7.68
C TYR A 71 -6.44 12.73 -6.84
N ASN A 72 -7.47 12.11 -7.40
CA ASN A 72 -8.73 11.91 -6.70
C ASN A 72 -9.10 10.44 -6.50
N ILE A 73 -8.27 9.52 -6.98
CA ILE A 73 -8.38 8.09 -6.71
C ILE A 73 -7.01 7.58 -6.26
N LEU A 74 -6.99 6.80 -5.18
CA LEU A 74 -5.81 6.10 -4.70
C LEU A 74 -5.99 4.59 -4.88
N HIS A 75 -5.10 3.95 -5.66
CA HIS A 75 -5.17 2.51 -5.91
C HIS A 75 -3.89 1.78 -5.48
N LEU A 76 -3.95 0.96 -4.43
CA LEU A 76 -2.77 0.31 -3.87
C LEU A 76 -2.83 -1.21 -4.06
N ALA A 77 -1.91 -1.72 -4.88
CA ALA A 77 -1.63 -3.15 -5.03
C ALA A 77 -0.44 -3.52 -4.14
N THR A 78 -0.71 -3.69 -2.85
CA THR A 78 0.32 -4.01 -1.84
C THR A 78 -0.27 -4.92 -0.77
N HIS A 79 0.53 -5.53 0.09
CA HIS A 79 0.02 -6.27 1.24
C HIS A 79 -0.53 -5.34 2.31
N GLY A 80 -1.64 -5.76 2.92
CA GLY A 80 -2.21 -5.16 4.12
C GLY A 80 -2.38 -6.24 5.17
N TYR A 81 -1.94 -5.97 6.38
CA TYR A 81 -2.14 -6.86 7.52
C TYR A 81 -3.17 -6.22 8.46
N PHE A 82 -4.20 -6.99 8.81
CA PHE A 82 -5.27 -6.55 9.70
C PHE A 82 -5.33 -7.47 10.91
N GLU A 83 -4.94 -6.95 12.07
CA GLU A 83 -4.96 -7.70 13.31
C GLU A 83 -6.29 -7.50 14.04
N LEU A 84 -7.03 -8.60 14.22
CA LEU A 84 -8.29 -8.59 14.94
C LEU A 84 -8.04 -8.42 16.44
N GLY A 85 -8.78 -7.50 17.06
CA GLY A 85 -8.65 -7.17 18.47
C GLY A 85 -7.54 -6.17 18.81
N GLN A 86 -6.54 -5.99 17.93
CA GLN A 86 -5.48 -4.97 18.08
C GLN A 86 -5.28 -4.19 16.75
N PRO A 87 -6.24 -3.34 16.35
CA PRO A 87 -6.16 -2.61 15.08
C PRO A 87 -4.89 -1.77 14.93
N GLU A 88 -4.28 -1.31 16.02
CA GLU A 88 -3.01 -0.57 16.06
C GLU A 88 -1.82 -1.32 15.45
N ASN A 89 -1.88 -2.66 15.41
CA ASN A 89 -0.89 -3.50 14.75
C ASN A 89 -1.21 -3.74 13.26
N SER A 90 -2.30 -3.17 12.75
CA SER A 90 -2.65 -3.26 11.33
C SER A 90 -1.86 -2.24 10.52
N PHE A 91 -1.40 -2.63 9.33
CA PHE A 91 -0.57 -1.79 8.47
C PHE A 91 -0.73 -2.10 6.98
N LEU A 92 -0.31 -1.14 6.15
CA LEU A 92 -0.05 -1.33 4.73
C LEU A 92 1.45 -1.38 4.48
N LEU A 93 1.89 -2.33 3.66
CA LEU A 93 3.28 -2.49 3.24
C LEU A 93 3.65 -1.53 2.10
N PHE A 94 4.89 -1.06 2.08
CA PHE A 94 5.51 -0.30 1.01
C PHE A 94 6.82 -0.97 0.60
N SER A 95 7.24 -0.80 -0.65
CA SER A 95 8.49 -1.41 -1.13
C SER A 95 9.72 -0.61 -0.76
N GLN A 96 9.56 0.67 -0.43
CA GLN A 96 10.64 1.54 0.02
C GLN A 96 10.37 2.11 1.41
N PRO A 97 11.43 2.29 2.22
CA PRO A 97 11.29 2.99 3.49
C PRO A 97 10.89 4.46 3.26
N ASP A 98 10.11 4.99 4.19
CA ASP A 98 9.87 6.42 4.31
C ASP A 98 11.03 7.13 5.04
N SER A 99 10.89 8.44 5.25
CA SER A 99 11.83 9.29 5.98
C SER A 99 12.09 8.89 7.44
N GLN A 100 11.24 8.02 8.01
CA GLN A 100 11.45 7.44 9.34
C GLN A 100 12.10 6.04 9.28
N GLY A 101 12.49 5.58 8.09
CA GLY A 101 13.04 4.25 7.86
C GLY A 101 12.00 3.14 7.87
N LYS A 102 10.69 3.46 7.82
CA LYS A 102 9.62 2.46 7.84
C LYS A 102 9.17 2.13 6.42
N ASN A 103 9.15 0.85 6.09
CA ASN A 103 8.54 0.33 4.86
C ASN A 103 7.06 -0.04 5.05
N TYR A 104 6.39 0.53 6.05
CA TYR A 104 4.99 0.29 6.33
C TYR A 104 4.33 1.57 6.85
N ALA A 105 3.01 1.65 6.71
CA ALA A 105 2.20 2.66 7.39
C ALA A 105 1.17 1.94 8.27
N SER A 106 1.23 2.17 9.59
CA SER A 106 0.23 1.64 10.51
C SER A 106 -1.13 2.31 10.28
N ILE A 107 -2.22 1.72 10.78
CA ILE A 107 -3.54 2.37 10.75
C ILE A 107 -3.51 3.73 11.45
N THR A 108 -2.68 3.87 12.49
CA THR A 108 -2.48 5.12 13.22
C THR A 108 -1.77 6.17 12.37
N ASP A 109 -0.83 5.75 11.52
CA ASP A 109 -0.19 6.65 10.56
C ASP A 109 -1.17 7.07 9.47
N ILE A 110 -1.91 6.12 8.89
CA ILE A 110 -2.88 6.35 7.81
C ILE A 110 -4.00 7.29 8.27
N ARG A 111 -4.50 7.16 9.50
CA ARG A 111 -5.51 8.07 10.09
C ARG A 111 -5.06 9.53 10.16
N LYS A 112 -3.75 9.79 10.15
CA LYS A 112 -3.18 11.16 10.13
C LYS A 112 -3.02 11.72 8.73
N TRP A 113 -3.17 10.89 7.69
CA TRP A 113 -2.98 11.33 6.31
C TRP A 113 -4.10 12.27 5.88
N LYS A 114 -3.70 13.38 5.25
CA LYS A 114 -4.64 14.36 4.71
C LYS A 114 -5.01 13.97 3.28
N LEU A 115 -5.94 13.02 3.13
CA LEU A 115 -6.47 12.55 1.84
C LEU A 115 -7.71 13.34 1.39
N ARG A 116 -7.72 14.67 1.60
CA ARG A 116 -8.92 15.51 1.42
C ARG A 116 -9.43 15.59 -0.02
N ASP A 117 -8.54 15.37 -0.97
CA ASP A 117 -8.82 15.46 -2.40
C ASP A 117 -9.09 14.08 -3.03
N ILE A 118 -9.10 13.01 -2.22
CA ILE A 118 -9.33 11.63 -2.65
C ILE A 118 -10.80 11.27 -2.47
N ASP A 119 -11.46 10.95 -3.58
CA ASP A 119 -12.86 10.49 -3.64
C ASP A 119 -12.98 8.98 -3.38
N LEU A 120 -11.94 8.20 -3.71
CA LEU A 120 -11.93 6.74 -3.62
C LEU A 120 -10.54 6.19 -3.28
N VAL A 121 -10.49 5.24 -2.33
CA VAL A 121 -9.30 4.42 -2.05
C VAL A 121 -9.63 2.95 -2.32
N THR A 122 -8.80 2.29 -3.11
CA THR A 122 -8.86 0.84 -3.36
C THR A 122 -7.59 0.16 -2.85
N LEU A 123 -7.77 -0.99 -2.20
CA LEU A 123 -6.70 -1.84 -1.71
C LEU A 123 -6.82 -3.23 -2.36
N SER A 124 -5.97 -3.51 -3.34
CA SER A 124 -5.91 -4.82 -4.03
C SER A 124 -5.04 -5.85 -3.28
N ALA A 125 -4.91 -5.72 -1.96
CA ALA A 125 -4.03 -6.57 -1.16
C ALA A 125 -4.49 -8.03 -1.13
N CYS A 126 -3.56 -8.97 -1.30
CA CYS A 126 -3.84 -10.41 -1.20
C CYS A 126 -4.25 -10.91 0.20
N GLN A 127 -4.49 -10.01 1.16
CA GLN A 127 -5.01 -10.32 2.50
C GLN A 127 -6.18 -9.43 2.96
N THR A 128 -6.85 -8.71 2.05
CA THR A 128 -8.04 -7.89 2.41
C THR A 128 -9.27 -8.70 2.83
N ALA A 129 -9.21 -10.04 2.90
CA ALA A 129 -10.31 -10.93 3.27
C ALA A 129 -9.92 -12.11 4.19
N VAL A 130 -8.97 -11.94 5.11
CA VAL A 130 -8.72 -12.95 6.14
C VAL A 130 -9.61 -12.68 7.36
N ALA A 131 -10.86 -13.14 7.31
CA ALA A 131 -11.57 -13.51 8.53
C ALA A 131 -10.77 -14.62 9.24
N PRO A 132 -10.78 -14.72 10.58
CA PRO A 132 -10.06 -15.78 11.24
C PRO A 132 -10.73 -17.10 10.84
N LYS A 133 -9.95 -18.07 10.34
CA LYS A 133 -10.38 -19.46 10.37
C LYS A 133 -10.48 -19.85 11.84
N THR A 134 -11.67 -19.80 12.40
CA THR A 134 -12.00 -20.56 13.60
C THR A 134 -12.03 -22.03 13.18
N GLY A 135 -11.04 -22.79 13.62
CA GLY A 135 -10.91 -24.23 13.43
C GLY A 135 -9.92 -24.80 14.41
#